data_AF-A0A941F7G7-F1
#
_entry.id   AF-A0A941F7G7-F1
#
_cell.length_a   1.000
_cell.length_b   1.000
_cell.length_c   1.000
_cell.angle_alpha   90.00
_cell.angle_beta   90.00
_cell.angle_gamma   90.00
#
_symmetry.space_group_name_H-M   'P 1'
#
loop_
_entity.id
_entity.type
_entity.pdbx_description
1 polymer ?
#
loop_
_entity_poly.entity_id
_entity_poly.type
_entity_poly.pdbx_seq_one_letter_code
_entity_poly.pdbx_strand_id
1 'polypeptide(L)'
;MKSIKKVSFGIMLLAISLIGCERWGGRVDNLDSDRPTDVGPEYGKRGNGGSTDLGTLYGDLLYILRDADGLPVYTDDGFVQPLAFVDGVPLTDDGTLEGVQYVCAVNDEGEVELNFYMDGDEKKAYDGVGPMEVEFGRTSIFRSPQRVMDQAIREALRGLSEADPTTIRLDFCGRLYGVRPDGTEKTVDSPRENMALYQNMMENEGFSGICDICAELNLNQLHDFFYNWQEPWMHVAAGCLAAANDKTGVVTVDKVRYIHSFKNLIGLNPIEDEQNKLYFDFSIYNSYDRNMWRNIELGFLVWNGSYNTEPIEVLSVWDIFESSITGFGYGTQPNFTYHSEHNWFKTTNIGGFAQFADDCNQVLEYVHGDSNIVWVKEQNEE
;
A
#
# COMPACT_ATOMS: atom_id res chain seq x y z
N MET A 1 -18.62 -26.64 70.20
CA MET A 1 -17.92 -27.95 70.08
C MET A 1 -18.14 -28.42 68.64
N LYS A 2 -17.19 -28.69 67.74
CA LYS A 2 -15.74 -29.00 67.72
C LYS A 2 -15.16 -28.31 66.46
N SER A 3 -14.13 -27.48 66.57
CA SER A 3 -12.71 -27.76 66.26
C SER A 3 -12.42 -28.29 64.85
N ILE A 4 -11.90 -27.43 63.97
CA ILE A 4 -11.12 -27.80 62.78
C ILE A 4 -9.66 -27.40 63.06
N LYS A 5 -8.76 -28.38 62.94
CA LYS A 5 -7.32 -28.27 63.18
C LYS A 5 -6.60 -27.66 61.97
N LYS A 6 -5.62 -26.81 62.26
CA LYS A 6 -4.53 -26.38 61.36
C LYS A 6 -3.61 -27.56 61.03
N VAL A 7 -3.09 -27.62 59.79
CA VAL A 7 -1.75 -28.14 59.47
C VAL A 7 -1.15 -27.30 58.34
N SER A 8 0.11 -26.91 58.52
CA SER A 8 0.94 -26.07 57.66
C SER A 8 2.08 -26.87 57.01
N PHE A 9 2.56 -26.36 55.87
CA PHE A 9 3.95 -26.35 55.37
C PHE A 9 4.65 -27.66 54.93
N GLY A 10 5.23 -27.63 53.72
CA GLY A 10 6.23 -28.59 53.24
C GLY A 10 6.68 -28.32 51.80
N ILE A 11 7.87 -27.74 51.67
CA ILE A 11 8.62 -27.40 50.45
C ILE A 11 9.13 -28.65 49.72
N MET A 12 9.14 -28.68 48.38
CA MET A 12 10.15 -29.44 47.63
C MET A 12 10.43 -28.87 46.23
N LEU A 13 11.67 -28.39 46.05
CA LEU A 13 12.35 -28.19 44.76
C LEU A 13 12.41 -29.51 43.97
N LEU A 14 12.32 -29.45 42.64
CA LEU A 14 13.00 -30.41 41.77
C LEU A 14 13.65 -29.69 40.58
N ALA A 15 14.94 -29.94 40.42
CA ALA A 15 15.83 -29.32 39.46
C ALA A 15 15.97 -30.14 38.16
N ILE A 16 16.46 -29.43 37.15
CA ILE A 16 16.93 -29.78 35.82
C ILE A 16 17.88 -31.02 35.80
N SER A 17 17.73 -31.88 34.78
CA SER A 17 18.88 -32.55 34.14
C SER A 17 18.59 -32.91 32.68
N LEU A 18 19.48 -32.45 31.80
CA LEU A 18 19.69 -32.84 30.41
C LEU A 18 19.96 -34.36 30.22
N ILE A 19 19.59 -34.91 29.05
CA ILE A 19 20.44 -35.66 28.08
C ILE A 19 19.58 -36.50 27.09
N GLY A 20 19.91 -36.41 25.80
CA GLY A 20 19.59 -37.33 24.68
C GLY A 20 18.35 -36.93 23.88
N CYS A 21 18.40 -36.26 22.72
CA CYS A 21 19.22 -36.44 21.51
C CYS A 21 19.20 -37.88 20.99
N GLU A 22 18.15 -38.25 20.24
CA GLU A 22 18.26 -39.17 19.10
C GLU A 22 17.27 -38.77 17.98
N ARG A 23 17.86 -38.23 16.91
CA ARG A 23 17.69 -38.72 15.54
C ARG A 23 16.29 -38.67 14.91
N TRP A 24 15.94 -37.50 14.36
CA TRP A 24 15.15 -37.43 13.12
C TRP A 24 16.03 -36.83 12.02
N GLY A 25 16.64 -37.72 11.25
CA GLY A 25 17.24 -37.40 9.97
C GLY A 25 16.14 -37.46 8.92
N GLY A 26 15.65 -36.30 8.52
CA GLY A 26 14.89 -36.06 7.31
C GLY A 26 15.31 -34.69 6.84
N ARG A 27 15.98 -34.63 5.67
CA ARG A 27 16.39 -33.41 5.00
C ARG A 27 15.22 -32.42 4.98
N VAL A 28 15.38 -31.30 5.68
CA VAL A 28 14.60 -30.08 5.43
C VAL A 28 15.35 -29.35 4.33
N ASP A 29 14.83 -29.49 3.13
CA ASP A 29 15.29 -28.73 1.97
C ASP A 29 14.79 -27.28 2.19
N ASN A 30 15.75 -26.36 2.35
CA ASN A 30 15.64 -24.89 2.38
C ASN A 30 14.23 -24.28 2.35
N LEU A 31 13.70 -23.99 3.54
CA LEU A 31 12.63 -23.01 3.77
C LEU A 31 13.21 -21.98 4.75
N ASP A 32 13.95 -20.99 4.25
CA ASP A 32 14.28 -19.77 5.00
C ASP A 32 14.71 -18.69 4.00
N SER A 33 13.73 -18.11 3.31
CA SER A 33 13.84 -16.81 2.69
C SER A 33 12.42 -16.25 2.54
N ASP A 34 12.05 -15.26 3.36
CA ASP A 34 10.81 -14.47 3.20
C ASP A 34 10.88 -13.54 1.96
N ARG A 35 11.78 -13.85 1.02
CA ARG A 35 12.02 -13.13 -0.22
C ARG A 35 10.90 -13.46 -1.21
N PRO A 36 10.20 -12.45 -1.75
CA PRO A 36 9.31 -12.67 -2.87
C PRO A 36 10.12 -13.12 -4.08
N THR A 37 9.64 -14.12 -4.81
CA THR A 37 10.32 -14.68 -5.99
C THR A 37 10.47 -13.69 -7.17
N ASP A 38 10.01 -12.44 -7.03
CA ASP A 38 10.05 -11.34 -8.04
C ASP A 38 11.29 -10.45 -7.82
N VAL A 39 11.96 -10.61 -6.68
CA VAL A 39 12.99 -9.66 -6.24
C VAL A 39 14.35 -10.20 -6.69
N GLY A 40 14.68 -10.11 -7.98
CA GLY A 40 16.00 -10.38 -8.57
C GLY A 40 16.65 -11.75 -8.24
N PRO A 41 17.87 -12.05 -8.73
CA PRO A 41 18.63 -13.26 -8.37
C PRO A 41 19.34 -13.12 -7.01
N GLU A 42 19.65 -14.24 -6.36
CA GLU A 42 20.32 -14.34 -5.04
C GLU A 42 21.67 -13.61 -5.02
N TYR A 43 21.66 -12.38 -4.51
CA TYR A 43 22.86 -11.57 -4.31
C TYR A 43 23.66 -12.07 -3.11
N GLY A 44 24.91 -12.48 -3.35
CA GLY A 44 25.91 -12.69 -2.30
C GLY A 44 26.66 -14.02 -2.37
N LYS A 45 27.94 -13.96 -2.74
CA LYS A 45 28.89 -15.07 -2.54
C LYS A 45 28.93 -15.46 -1.07
N ARG A 46 28.78 -16.77 -0.82
CA ARG A 46 28.92 -17.49 0.44
C ARG A 46 30.18 -17.07 1.22
N GLY A 47 30.01 -16.14 2.15
CA GLY A 47 30.95 -15.85 3.22
C GLY A 47 30.78 -16.89 4.32
N ASN A 48 31.79 -17.75 4.49
CA ASN A 48 31.82 -18.76 5.54
C ASN A 48 31.95 -18.08 6.93
N GLY A 49 30.82 -17.87 7.60
CA GLY A 49 30.81 -17.36 8.98
C GLY A 49 29.38 -17.09 9.44
N GLY A 50 28.88 -17.95 10.32
CA GLY A 50 27.51 -17.87 10.84
C GLY A 50 27.13 -16.46 11.30
N SER A 51 26.20 -15.86 10.57
CA SER A 51 25.42 -14.71 10.97
C SER A 51 24.11 -14.81 10.21
N THR A 52 23.00 -14.65 10.92
CA THR A 52 21.67 -14.49 10.36
C THR A 52 21.68 -13.41 9.29
N ASP A 53 21.63 -13.82 8.02
CA ASP A 53 21.63 -12.92 6.87
C ASP A 53 20.32 -12.14 6.83
N LEU A 54 20.31 -11.04 7.58
CA LEU A 54 19.35 -9.96 7.41
C LEU A 54 19.55 -9.27 6.06
N GLY A 55 20.76 -9.35 5.47
CA GLY A 55 21.07 -8.75 4.16
C GLY A 55 20.41 -9.45 2.97
N THR A 56 20.20 -10.78 3.01
CA THR A 56 19.46 -11.50 1.96
C THR A 56 17.94 -11.45 2.16
N LEU A 57 17.48 -10.96 3.31
CA LEU A 57 16.07 -10.76 3.64
C LEU A 57 15.49 -9.48 2.99
N TYR A 58 16.36 -8.59 2.50
CA TYR A 58 16.03 -7.30 1.90
C TYR A 58 16.53 -7.17 0.46
N GLY A 59 16.49 -8.25 -0.34
CA GLY A 59 16.83 -8.18 -1.77
C GLY A 59 16.25 -6.90 -2.38
N ASP A 60 17.13 -6.09 -2.98
CA ASP A 60 16.89 -4.66 -3.17
C ASP A 60 15.55 -4.42 -3.86
N LEU A 61 14.61 -3.81 -3.14
CA LEU A 61 13.26 -3.51 -3.63
C LEU A 61 13.37 -2.32 -4.55
N LEU A 62 13.86 -2.54 -5.76
CA LEU A 62 14.14 -1.47 -6.71
C LEU A 62 12.89 -1.15 -7.53
N TYR A 63 12.83 0.07 -8.04
CA TYR A 63 11.96 0.36 -9.17
C TYR A 63 12.44 -0.42 -10.38
N ILE A 64 11.57 -1.17 -11.04
CA ILE A 64 11.92 -2.00 -12.20
C ILE A 64 11.03 -1.70 -13.41
N LEU A 65 11.53 -1.97 -14.60
CA LEU A 65 10.77 -1.85 -15.82
C LEU A 65 9.65 -2.89 -15.84
N ARG A 66 8.41 -2.41 -16.04
CA ARG A 66 7.20 -3.23 -16.09
C ARG A 66 6.38 -2.93 -17.34
N ASP A 67 5.61 -3.92 -17.78
CA ASP A 67 4.62 -3.74 -18.84
C ASP A 67 3.33 -3.05 -18.33
N ALA A 68 2.34 -2.90 -19.21
CA ALA A 68 1.06 -2.26 -18.89
C ALA A 68 0.23 -3.04 -17.84
N ASP A 69 0.47 -4.35 -17.71
CA ASP A 69 -0.16 -5.19 -16.70
C ASP A 69 0.63 -5.16 -15.39
N GLY A 70 1.84 -4.61 -15.37
CA GLY A 70 2.73 -4.54 -14.21
C GLY A 70 3.63 -5.75 -14.04
N LEU A 71 3.77 -6.58 -15.07
CA LEU A 71 4.70 -7.70 -15.07
C LEU A 71 6.12 -7.20 -15.36
N PRO A 72 7.17 -7.78 -14.76
CA PRO A 72 8.55 -7.40 -15.05
C PRO A 72 8.88 -7.62 -16.53
N VAL A 73 9.58 -6.66 -17.14
CA VAL A 73 10.18 -6.83 -18.47
C VAL A 73 11.61 -7.34 -18.30
N TYR A 74 11.87 -8.54 -18.79
CA TYR A 74 13.16 -9.19 -18.66
C TYR A 74 14.13 -8.80 -19.78
N THR A 75 15.43 -8.85 -19.50
CA THR A 75 16.48 -8.86 -20.54
C THR A 75 16.44 -10.17 -21.33
N ASP A 76 17.14 -10.23 -22.47
CA ASP A 76 17.32 -11.46 -23.25
C ASP A 76 17.91 -12.62 -22.42
N ASP A 77 18.70 -12.29 -21.39
CA ASP A 77 19.30 -13.25 -20.45
C ASP A 77 18.38 -13.62 -19.27
N GLY A 78 17.17 -13.05 -19.21
CA GLY A 78 16.16 -13.35 -18.20
C GLY A 78 16.31 -12.58 -16.88
N PHE A 79 16.98 -11.42 -16.88
CA PHE A 79 17.12 -10.60 -15.67
C PHE A 79 16.09 -9.46 -15.63
N VAL A 80 15.58 -9.15 -14.43
CA VAL A 80 14.78 -7.94 -14.22
C VAL A 80 15.62 -6.69 -14.46
N GLN A 81 15.00 -5.63 -14.93
CA GLN A 81 15.68 -4.40 -15.34
C GLN A 81 15.37 -3.25 -14.38
N PRO A 82 16.26 -2.88 -13.46
CA PRO A 82 16.05 -1.72 -12.58
C PRO A 82 16.01 -0.42 -13.37
N LEU A 83 15.11 0.49 -13.00
CA LEU A 83 15.04 1.81 -13.60
C LEU A 83 16.19 2.70 -13.11
N ALA A 84 16.69 3.55 -14.00
CA ALA A 84 17.73 4.53 -13.70
C ALA A 84 17.12 5.86 -13.23
N PHE A 85 17.66 6.41 -12.16
CA PHE A 85 17.27 7.69 -11.58
C PHE A 85 18.46 8.64 -11.50
N VAL A 86 18.19 9.94 -11.62
CA VAL A 86 19.16 11.03 -11.40
C VAL A 86 18.55 12.00 -10.39
N ASP A 87 19.24 12.21 -9.27
CA ASP A 87 18.75 13.08 -8.18
C ASP A 87 17.29 12.78 -7.75
N GLY A 88 16.90 11.50 -7.76
CA GLY A 88 15.56 11.02 -7.39
C GLY A 88 14.49 11.16 -8.47
N VAL A 89 14.86 11.58 -9.69
CA VAL A 89 13.96 11.69 -10.84
C VAL A 89 14.24 10.56 -11.83
N PRO A 90 13.21 9.85 -12.34
CA PRO A 90 13.41 8.84 -13.39
C PRO A 90 14.11 9.43 -14.62
N LEU A 91 15.11 8.73 -15.14
CA LEU A 91 15.77 9.11 -16.38
C LEU A 91 14.95 8.60 -17.57
N THR A 92 14.65 9.48 -18.52
CA THR A 92 13.86 9.18 -19.71
C THR A 92 14.48 9.77 -20.98
N ASP A 93 14.16 9.19 -22.14
CA ASP A 93 14.74 9.55 -23.45
C ASP A 93 14.52 11.00 -23.88
N ASP A 94 13.41 11.59 -23.47
CA ASP A 94 13.03 12.98 -23.77
C ASP A 94 13.22 13.93 -22.58
N GLY A 95 13.74 13.44 -21.45
CA GLY A 95 13.88 14.19 -20.21
C GLY A 95 12.54 14.59 -19.58
N THR A 96 11.44 13.97 -20.02
CA THR A 96 10.10 14.14 -19.45
C THR A 96 9.69 12.88 -18.69
N LEU A 97 8.70 12.98 -17.81
CA LEU A 97 8.23 11.81 -17.05
C LEU A 97 7.49 10.78 -17.93
N GLU A 98 7.18 11.14 -19.17
CA GLU A 98 6.39 10.33 -20.12
C GLU A 98 7.25 9.66 -21.20
N GLY A 99 8.56 9.93 -21.20
CA GLY A 99 9.51 9.34 -22.15
C GLY A 99 9.81 7.87 -21.89
N VAL A 100 10.53 7.24 -22.82
CA VAL A 100 11.05 5.89 -22.68
C VAL A 100 11.99 5.86 -21.48
N GLN A 101 11.65 5.06 -20.46
CA GLN A 101 12.42 4.94 -19.24
C GLN A 101 13.74 4.22 -19.49
N TYR A 102 14.83 4.77 -18.98
CA TYR A 102 16.13 4.11 -19.02
C TYR A 102 16.28 3.10 -17.88
N VAL A 103 17.00 2.01 -18.17
CA VAL A 103 17.33 0.96 -17.23
C VAL A 103 18.81 0.98 -16.86
N CYS A 104 19.11 0.56 -15.63
CA CYS A 104 20.47 0.30 -15.18
C CYS A 104 21.02 -0.94 -15.89
N ALA A 105 22.31 -0.94 -16.22
CA ALA A 105 22.97 -2.12 -16.77
C ALA A 105 22.99 -3.27 -15.74
N VAL A 106 22.74 -4.49 -16.22
CA VAL A 106 22.83 -5.73 -15.43
C VAL A 106 23.88 -6.62 -16.10
N ASN A 107 24.77 -7.21 -15.31
CA ASN A 107 25.81 -8.11 -15.83
C ASN A 107 25.31 -9.55 -16.02
N ASP A 108 26.14 -10.43 -16.60
CA ASP A 108 25.83 -11.84 -16.83
C ASP A 108 25.59 -12.65 -15.54
N GLU A 109 25.96 -12.10 -14.37
CA GLU A 109 25.69 -12.67 -13.05
C GLU A 109 24.38 -12.14 -12.45
N GLY A 110 23.67 -11.26 -13.17
CA GLY A 110 22.42 -10.63 -12.73
C GLY A 110 22.61 -9.45 -11.79
N GLU A 111 23.84 -8.94 -11.63
CA GLU A 111 24.14 -7.82 -10.72
C GLU A 111 24.00 -6.46 -11.41
N VAL A 112 23.42 -5.49 -10.69
CA VAL A 112 23.31 -4.10 -11.16
C VAL A 112 24.67 -3.42 -11.20
N GLU A 113 25.09 -3.02 -12.40
CA GLU A 113 26.28 -2.21 -12.60
C GLU A 113 25.95 -0.73 -12.34
N LEU A 114 26.27 -0.27 -11.12
CA LEU A 114 26.04 1.11 -10.70
C LEU A 114 26.74 2.10 -11.66
N ASN A 115 26.02 3.15 -12.06
CA ASN A 115 26.45 4.25 -12.92
C ASN A 115 26.56 3.97 -14.42
N PHE A 116 25.70 3.13 -15.01
CA PHE A 116 25.59 3.04 -16.47
C PHE A 116 24.14 3.00 -16.93
N TYR A 117 23.80 3.81 -17.94
CA TYR A 117 22.58 3.63 -18.73
C TYR A 117 22.92 3.34 -20.20
N MET A 118 22.02 2.63 -20.88
CA MET A 118 22.14 2.30 -22.29
C MET A 118 21.58 3.45 -23.13
N ASP A 119 22.43 4.17 -23.86
CA ASP A 119 22.03 5.14 -24.89
C ASP A 119 22.55 4.66 -26.25
N GLY A 120 21.72 3.90 -26.96
CA GLY A 120 22.18 3.10 -28.09
C GLY A 120 23.23 2.04 -27.67
N ASP A 121 24.04 1.58 -28.62
CA ASP A 121 25.05 0.52 -28.42
C ASP A 121 26.21 0.90 -27.46
N GLU A 122 26.20 2.08 -26.81
CA GLU A 122 27.29 2.56 -25.95
C GLU A 122 26.83 2.72 -24.48
N LYS A 123 27.43 1.91 -23.58
CA LYS A 123 27.32 2.09 -22.12
C LYS A 123 27.98 3.42 -21.72
N LYS A 124 27.20 4.41 -21.26
CA LYS A 124 27.74 5.68 -20.75
C LYS A 124 27.59 5.77 -19.23
N ALA A 125 28.66 6.21 -18.56
CA ALA A 125 28.64 6.46 -17.13
C ALA A 125 28.32 7.91 -16.80
N TYR A 126 27.33 8.11 -15.93
CA TYR A 126 26.93 9.41 -15.44
C TYR A 126 26.95 9.40 -13.92
N ASP A 127 27.58 10.43 -13.35
CA ASP A 127 27.63 10.64 -11.90
C ASP A 127 26.23 10.97 -11.38
N GLY A 128 25.87 10.40 -10.23
CA GLY A 128 24.54 10.55 -9.64
C GLY A 128 23.42 9.73 -10.31
N VAL A 129 23.75 8.82 -11.24
CA VAL A 129 22.78 7.95 -11.92
C VAL A 129 22.82 6.53 -11.37
N GLY A 130 21.68 6.04 -10.88
CA GLY A 130 21.61 4.69 -10.33
C GLY A 130 20.19 4.22 -10.05
N PRO A 131 20.04 2.96 -9.59
CA PRO A 131 18.74 2.44 -9.20
C PRO A 131 18.23 3.14 -7.93
N MET A 132 16.91 3.20 -7.78
CA MET A 132 16.25 3.71 -6.58
C MET A 132 15.49 2.59 -5.88
N GLU A 133 15.48 2.63 -4.55
CA GLU A 133 14.68 1.71 -3.72
C GLU A 133 13.25 2.22 -3.56
N VAL A 134 12.30 1.29 -3.53
CA VAL A 134 10.89 1.52 -3.25
C VAL A 134 10.71 1.70 -1.75
N GLU A 135 10.21 2.87 -1.36
CA GLU A 135 9.94 3.19 0.03
C GLU A 135 8.56 2.72 0.47
N PHE A 136 8.51 1.84 1.47
CA PHE A 136 7.24 1.30 2.00
C PHE A 136 6.71 2.09 3.19
N GLY A 137 7.57 2.72 3.99
CA GLY A 137 7.11 3.52 5.12
C GLY A 137 6.16 2.73 6.06
N ARG A 138 4.99 3.30 6.40
CA ARG A 138 3.91 2.66 7.18
C ARG A 138 3.32 1.41 6.54
N THR A 139 3.34 1.30 5.20
CA THR A 139 2.84 0.09 4.54
C THR A 139 3.68 -1.13 4.88
N SER A 140 4.93 -0.97 5.33
CA SER A 140 5.80 -2.08 5.80
C SER A 140 5.14 -2.99 6.84
N ILE A 141 4.04 -2.55 7.45
CA ILE A 141 3.17 -3.38 8.28
C ILE A 141 2.68 -4.67 7.60
N PHE A 142 2.62 -4.76 6.27
CA PHE A 142 2.33 -6.02 5.56
C PHE A 142 3.37 -7.10 5.87
N ARG A 143 4.57 -6.76 6.33
CA ARG A 143 5.57 -7.77 6.75
C ARG A 143 5.26 -8.36 8.12
N SER A 144 4.22 -7.84 8.80
CA SER A 144 3.80 -8.37 10.10
C SER A 144 3.23 -9.78 9.96
N PRO A 145 3.35 -10.61 11.01
CA PRO A 145 2.70 -11.92 11.05
C PRO A 145 1.21 -11.82 10.79
N GLN A 146 0.62 -12.80 10.09
CA GLN A 146 -0.79 -12.77 9.67
C GLN A 146 -1.77 -12.49 10.82
N ARG A 147 -1.52 -13.03 12.02
CA ARG A 147 -2.33 -12.75 13.23
C ARG A 147 -2.51 -11.25 13.55
N VAL A 148 -1.57 -10.40 13.15
CA VAL A 148 -1.64 -8.95 13.35
C VAL A 148 -2.66 -8.32 12.40
N MET A 149 -2.68 -8.80 11.16
CA MET A 149 -3.64 -8.38 10.13
C MET A 149 -5.05 -8.89 10.47
N ASP A 150 -5.16 -10.15 10.90
CA ASP A 150 -6.43 -10.75 11.32
C ASP A 150 -7.05 -10.01 12.51
N GLN A 151 -6.23 -9.59 13.48
CA GLN A 151 -6.69 -8.79 14.60
C GLN A 151 -7.12 -7.39 14.14
N ALA A 152 -6.38 -6.77 13.22
CA ALA A 152 -6.67 -5.42 12.74
C ALA A 152 -7.97 -5.35 11.93
N ILE A 153 -8.23 -6.31 11.04
CA ILE A 153 -9.51 -6.33 10.31
C ILE A 153 -10.68 -6.54 11.27
N ARG A 154 -10.53 -7.39 12.30
CA ARG A 154 -11.57 -7.56 13.34
C ARG A 154 -11.82 -6.27 14.13
N GLU A 155 -10.78 -5.51 14.44
CA GLU A 155 -10.90 -4.19 15.09
C GLU A 155 -11.62 -3.18 14.19
N ALA A 156 -11.25 -3.12 12.91
CA ALA A 156 -11.87 -2.26 11.91
C ALA A 156 -13.37 -2.53 11.80
N LEU A 157 -13.76 -3.80 11.60
CA LEU A 157 -15.15 -4.22 11.43
C LEU A 157 -15.97 -4.02 12.70
N ARG A 158 -15.38 -4.25 13.89
CA ARG A 158 -16.06 -3.93 15.16
C ARG A 158 -16.29 -2.43 15.29
N GLY A 159 -15.29 -1.61 14.99
CA GLY A 159 -15.44 -0.15 15.02
C GLY A 159 -16.52 0.34 14.05
N LEU A 160 -16.55 -0.24 12.85
CA LEU A 160 -17.55 0.11 11.82
C LEU A 160 -18.96 -0.39 12.18
N SER A 161 -19.08 -1.51 12.90
CA SER A 161 -20.37 -2.03 13.37
C SER A 161 -21.07 -1.15 14.41
N GLU A 162 -20.36 -0.18 15.00
CA GLU A 162 -20.96 0.83 15.88
C GLU A 162 -21.68 1.94 15.09
N ALA A 163 -21.41 2.06 13.79
CA ALA A 163 -22.09 2.99 12.90
C ALA A 163 -23.41 2.40 12.38
N ASP A 164 -24.33 3.27 11.95
CA ASP A 164 -25.51 2.85 11.20
C ASP A 164 -25.06 2.32 9.81
N PRO A 165 -25.37 1.06 9.44
CA PRO A 165 -24.98 0.48 8.17
C PRO A 165 -25.43 1.28 6.94
N THR A 166 -26.56 1.98 7.04
CA THR A 166 -27.08 2.83 5.95
C THR A 166 -26.22 4.06 5.69
N THR A 167 -25.32 4.37 6.61
CA THR A 167 -24.38 5.48 6.50
C THR A 167 -22.99 5.00 6.11
N ILE A 168 -22.70 3.70 5.98
CA ILE A 168 -21.33 3.30 5.64
C ILE A 168 -21.03 3.68 4.19
N ARG A 169 -19.92 4.39 3.98
CA ARG A 169 -19.46 4.87 2.68
C ARG A 169 -17.96 5.11 2.67
N LEU A 170 -17.41 5.38 1.50
CA LEU A 170 -16.04 5.89 1.36
C LEU A 170 -16.03 7.39 1.68
N ASP A 171 -15.03 7.83 2.43
CA ASP A 171 -14.71 9.25 2.50
C ASP A 171 -13.95 9.68 1.23
N PHE A 172 -13.74 10.99 1.08
CA PHE A 172 -13.04 11.54 -0.08
C PHE A 172 -11.57 11.13 -0.16
N CYS A 173 -11.00 10.54 0.91
CA CYS A 173 -9.64 9.98 0.92
C CYS A 173 -9.65 8.47 0.61
N GLY A 174 -10.80 7.88 0.27
CA GLY A 174 -10.94 6.45 -0.01
C GLY A 174 -11.01 5.55 1.23
N ARG A 175 -11.19 6.10 2.44
CA ARG A 175 -11.32 5.33 3.69
C ARG A 175 -12.77 4.98 3.97
N LEU A 176 -13.00 3.81 4.56
CA LEU A 176 -14.31 3.47 5.10
C LEU A 176 -14.66 4.36 6.29
N TYR A 177 -15.85 4.94 6.28
CA TYR A 177 -16.42 5.61 7.44
C TYR A 177 -17.93 5.37 7.56
N GLY A 178 -18.44 5.51 8.78
CA GLY A 178 -19.86 5.48 9.08
C GLY A 178 -20.22 6.51 10.14
N VAL A 179 -21.51 6.80 10.30
CA VAL A 179 -22.03 7.72 11.31
C VAL A 179 -22.73 6.90 12.39
N ARG A 180 -22.36 7.13 13.64
CA ARG A 180 -23.01 6.51 14.79
C ARG A 180 -24.40 7.10 15.05
N PRO A 181 -25.29 6.41 15.78
CA PRO A 181 -26.61 6.93 16.11
C PRO A 181 -26.62 8.28 16.88
N ASP A 182 -25.52 8.63 17.54
CA ASP A 182 -25.33 9.90 18.24
C ASP A 182 -24.87 11.06 17.31
N GLY A 183 -24.71 10.78 16.01
CA GLY A 183 -24.25 11.74 15.00
C GLY A 183 -22.73 11.85 14.89
N THR A 184 -21.95 11.09 15.67
CA THR A 184 -20.48 11.12 15.57
C THR A 184 -19.98 10.27 14.40
N GLU A 185 -19.00 10.79 13.66
CA GLU A 185 -18.37 10.06 12.56
C GLU A 185 -17.31 9.09 13.07
N LYS A 186 -17.29 7.89 12.48
CA LYS A 186 -16.32 6.84 12.75
C LYS A 186 -15.64 6.44 11.45
N THR A 187 -14.42 6.92 11.28
CA THR A 187 -13.54 6.56 10.15
C THR A 187 -12.58 5.46 10.57
N VAL A 188 -12.30 4.53 9.65
CA VAL A 188 -11.20 3.58 9.77
C VAL A 188 -9.90 4.32 9.44
N ASP A 189 -9.27 4.88 10.47
CA ASP A 189 -8.11 5.78 10.33
C ASP A 189 -6.77 5.09 10.59
N SER A 190 -6.79 3.87 11.13
CA SER A 190 -5.56 3.13 11.44
C SER A 190 -4.92 2.58 10.15
N PRO A 191 -3.63 2.86 9.89
CA PRO A 191 -2.93 2.30 8.74
C PRO A 191 -2.97 0.76 8.73
N ARG A 192 -2.91 0.15 9.92
CA ARG A 192 -2.98 -1.32 10.08
C ARG A 192 -4.33 -1.89 9.69
N GLU A 193 -5.41 -1.20 10.07
CA GLU A 193 -6.78 -1.64 9.79
C GLU A 193 -7.06 -1.55 8.29
N ASN A 194 -6.67 -0.44 7.66
CA ASN A 194 -6.80 -0.25 6.22
C ASN A 194 -5.96 -1.26 5.43
N MET A 195 -4.71 -1.54 5.86
CA MET A 195 -3.90 -2.55 5.19
C MET A 195 -4.52 -3.96 5.28
N ALA A 196 -5.19 -4.28 6.39
CA ALA A 196 -5.86 -5.57 6.58
C ALA A 196 -7.13 -5.72 5.74
N LEU A 197 -7.91 -4.64 5.62
CA LEU A 197 -9.04 -4.57 4.69
C LEU A 197 -8.58 -4.75 3.25
N TYR A 198 -7.55 -4.01 2.83
CA TYR A 198 -6.93 -4.16 1.51
C TYR A 198 -6.48 -5.60 1.25
N GLN A 199 -5.68 -6.19 2.14
CA GLN A 199 -5.20 -7.57 1.98
C GLN A 199 -6.36 -8.56 1.79
N ASN A 200 -7.39 -8.46 2.64
CA ASN A 200 -8.53 -9.38 2.58
C ASN A 200 -9.31 -9.24 1.26
N MET A 201 -9.52 -8.01 0.78
CA MET A 201 -10.21 -7.78 -0.50
C MET A 201 -9.41 -8.29 -1.69
N MET A 202 -8.08 -8.09 -1.71
CA MET A 202 -7.23 -8.59 -2.79
C MET A 202 -7.13 -10.12 -2.79
N GLU A 203 -7.11 -10.77 -1.62
CA GLU A 203 -7.08 -12.23 -1.51
C GLU A 203 -8.38 -12.89 -1.98
N ASN A 204 -9.51 -12.22 -1.77
CA ASN A 204 -10.84 -12.77 -2.05
C ASN A 204 -11.49 -12.22 -3.33
N GLU A 205 -10.81 -11.32 -4.05
CA GLU A 205 -11.33 -10.59 -5.22
C GLU A 205 -12.72 -9.95 -4.94
N GLY A 206 -12.86 -9.30 -3.78
CA GLY A 206 -14.11 -8.65 -3.38
C GLY A 206 -14.37 -8.67 -1.88
N PHE A 207 -15.65 -8.54 -1.50
CA PHE A 207 -16.07 -8.44 -0.10
C PHE A 207 -16.38 -9.77 0.59
N SER A 208 -16.27 -10.91 -0.09
CA SER A 208 -16.62 -12.23 0.47
C SER A 208 -15.85 -12.55 1.75
N GLY A 209 -14.54 -12.29 1.79
CA GLY A 209 -13.73 -12.48 3.00
C GLY A 209 -14.17 -11.56 4.15
N ILE A 210 -14.61 -10.34 3.84
CA ILE A 210 -15.16 -9.41 4.85
C ILE A 210 -16.48 -9.95 5.38
N CYS A 211 -17.36 -10.45 4.51
CA CYS A 211 -18.63 -11.07 4.88
C CYS A 211 -18.40 -12.28 5.81
N ASP A 212 -17.45 -13.16 5.50
CA ASP A 212 -17.12 -14.33 6.32
C ASP A 212 -16.67 -13.92 7.74
N ILE A 213 -15.83 -12.89 7.86
CA ILE A 213 -15.38 -12.36 9.15
C ILE A 213 -16.56 -11.71 9.91
N CYS A 214 -17.43 -10.97 9.20
CA CYS A 214 -18.63 -10.39 9.82
C CYS A 214 -19.54 -11.48 10.39
N ALA A 215 -19.72 -12.58 9.67
CA ALA A 215 -20.48 -13.74 10.13
C ALA A 215 -19.83 -14.41 11.36
N GLU A 216 -18.51 -14.61 11.36
CA GLU A 216 -17.76 -15.13 12.52
C GLU A 216 -17.96 -14.25 13.77
N LEU A 217 -17.96 -12.93 13.59
CA LEU A 217 -18.11 -11.95 14.67
C LEU A 217 -19.57 -11.69 15.07
N ASN A 218 -20.55 -12.32 14.42
CA ASN A 218 -21.99 -12.07 14.58
C ASN A 218 -22.41 -10.61 14.26
N LEU A 219 -21.75 -9.98 13.28
CA LEU A 219 -22.03 -8.62 12.80
C LEU A 219 -23.01 -8.64 11.62
N ASN A 220 -24.21 -9.19 11.83
CA ASN A 220 -25.17 -9.49 10.74
C ASN A 220 -25.54 -8.27 9.88
N GLN A 221 -25.71 -7.10 10.49
CA GLN A 221 -26.05 -5.88 9.74
C GLN A 221 -24.91 -5.43 8.82
N LEU A 222 -23.66 -5.58 9.29
CA LEU A 222 -22.48 -5.23 8.52
C LEU A 222 -22.22 -6.25 7.41
N HIS A 223 -22.44 -7.54 7.70
CA HIS A 223 -22.46 -8.60 6.70
C HIS A 223 -23.45 -8.27 5.57
N ASP A 224 -24.70 -7.96 5.91
CA ASP A 224 -25.75 -7.69 4.92
C ASP A 224 -25.43 -6.43 4.10
N PHE A 225 -24.79 -5.43 4.72
CA PHE A 225 -24.29 -4.26 4.01
C PHE A 225 -23.26 -4.66 2.95
N PHE A 226 -22.14 -5.29 3.34
CA PHE A 226 -21.06 -5.64 2.42
C PHE A 226 -21.51 -6.64 1.33
N TYR A 227 -22.41 -7.55 1.67
CA TYR A 227 -22.97 -8.51 0.72
C TYR A 227 -23.76 -7.83 -0.40
N ASN A 228 -24.46 -6.73 -0.09
CA ASN A 228 -25.27 -5.98 -1.05
C ASN A 228 -24.57 -4.72 -1.58
N TRP A 229 -23.33 -4.46 -1.15
CA TRP A 229 -22.65 -3.23 -1.50
C TRP A 229 -22.22 -3.26 -2.96
N GLN A 230 -22.66 -2.26 -3.71
CA GLN A 230 -22.43 -2.17 -5.16
C GLN A 230 -21.17 -1.38 -5.54
N GLU A 231 -20.50 -0.77 -4.56
CA GLU A 231 -19.28 -0.02 -4.82
C GLU A 231 -18.20 -0.93 -5.42
N PRO A 232 -17.43 -0.47 -6.43
CA PRO A 232 -16.35 -1.26 -6.99
C PRO A 232 -15.32 -1.57 -5.91
N TRP A 233 -15.20 -2.85 -5.54
CA TRP A 233 -14.34 -3.28 -4.44
C TRP A 233 -12.86 -2.89 -4.65
N MET A 234 -12.40 -2.77 -5.90
CA MET A 234 -11.05 -2.30 -6.22
C MET A 234 -10.83 -0.82 -5.88
N HIS A 235 -11.86 0.03 -5.96
CA HIS A 235 -11.75 1.41 -5.46
C HIS A 235 -11.65 1.43 -3.94
N VAL A 236 -12.45 0.60 -3.25
CA VAL A 236 -12.35 0.46 -1.80
C VAL A 236 -10.98 -0.08 -1.39
N ALA A 237 -10.44 -1.05 -2.11
CA ALA A 237 -9.12 -1.61 -1.88
C ALA A 237 -8.00 -0.59 -2.11
N ALA A 238 -8.05 0.16 -3.21
CA ALA A 238 -7.10 1.24 -3.49
C ALA A 238 -7.12 2.34 -2.43
N GLY A 239 -8.31 2.78 -2.00
CA GLY A 239 -8.45 3.75 -0.91
C GLY A 239 -7.94 3.23 0.44
N CYS A 240 -8.15 1.93 0.72
CA CYS A 240 -7.55 1.27 1.88
C CYS A 240 -6.01 1.23 1.78
N LEU A 241 -5.45 0.96 0.60
CA LEU A 241 -4.00 1.00 0.40
C LEU A 241 -3.45 2.43 0.61
N ALA A 242 -4.15 3.44 0.09
CA ALA A 242 -3.82 4.85 0.28
C ALA A 242 -3.76 5.21 1.77
N ALA A 243 -4.79 4.84 2.53
CA ALA A 243 -4.87 5.11 3.96
C ALA A 243 -3.89 4.30 4.82
N ALA A 244 -3.40 3.17 4.30
CA ALA A 244 -2.31 2.41 4.90
C ALA A 244 -0.92 3.05 4.63
N ASN A 245 -0.80 3.84 3.57
CA ASN A 245 0.43 4.48 3.16
C ASN A 245 0.84 5.62 4.09
N ASP A 246 2.11 6.01 4.00
CA ASP A 246 2.53 7.28 4.59
C ASP A 246 1.87 8.43 3.84
N LYS A 247 1.34 9.39 4.60
CA LYS A 247 0.62 10.54 4.04
C LYS A 247 1.45 11.28 2.99
N THR A 248 2.75 11.44 3.24
CA THR A 248 3.67 12.15 2.34
C THR A 248 4.38 11.23 1.34
N GLY A 249 4.04 9.94 1.31
CA GLY A 249 4.69 8.96 0.45
C GLY A 249 3.91 8.73 -0.85
N VAL A 250 4.55 8.11 -1.85
CA VAL A 250 3.92 7.83 -3.16
C VAL A 250 3.41 6.39 -3.21
N VAL A 251 2.24 6.14 -3.79
CA VAL A 251 1.80 4.77 -4.12
C VAL A 251 2.15 4.46 -5.57
N THR A 252 3.10 3.55 -5.76
CA THR A 252 3.66 3.22 -7.07
C THR A 252 3.27 1.82 -7.51
N VAL A 253 3.33 1.54 -8.82
CA VAL A 253 3.11 0.18 -9.36
C VAL A 253 4.05 -0.83 -8.70
N ASP A 254 5.32 -0.48 -8.53
CA ASP A 254 6.29 -1.34 -7.84
C ASP A 254 5.91 -1.57 -6.37
N LYS A 255 5.46 -0.54 -5.65
CA LYS A 255 4.98 -0.71 -4.27
C LYS A 255 3.82 -1.71 -4.20
N VAL A 256 2.82 -1.56 -5.08
CA VAL A 256 1.68 -2.50 -5.17
C VAL A 256 2.19 -3.92 -5.48
N ARG A 257 3.06 -4.08 -6.48
CA ARG A 257 3.60 -5.40 -6.89
C ARG A 257 4.41 -6.06 -5.80
N TYR A 258 5.24 -5.31 -5.08
CA TYR A 258 5.98 -5.85 -3.95
C TYR A 258 5.07 -6.26 -2.82
N ILE A 259 4.09 -5.43 -2.43
CA ILE A 259 3.11 -5.78 -1.40
C ILE A 259 2.40 -7.10 -1.76
N HIS A 260 1.93 -7.21 -3.01
CA HIS A 260 1.29 -8.43 -3.51
C HIS A 260 2.23 -9.63 -3.45
N SER A 261 3.48 -9.48 -3.91
CA SER A 261 4.45 -10.57 -3.93
C SER A 261 4.85 -11.03 -2.53
N PHE A 262 5.03 -10.11 -1.58
CA PHE A 262 5.34 -10.44 -0.18
C PHE A 262 4.19 -11.17 0.52
N LYS A 263 2.94 -10.79 0.22
CA LYS A 263 1.75 -11.41 0.79
C LYS A 263 1.21 -12.57 -0.03
N ASN A 264 1.85 -12.92 -1.14
CA ASN A 264 1.39 -13.91 -2.09
C ASN A 264 -0.06 -13.67 -2.55
N LEU A 265 -0.42 -12.41 -2.78
CA LEU A 265 -1.73 -11.98 -3.26
C LEU A 265 -1.77 -12.14 -4.77
N ILE A 266 -2.09 -13.35 -5.21
CA ILE A 266 -2.18 -13.71 -6.64
C ILE A 266 -3.62 -13.68 -7.17
N GLY A 267 -4.62 -13.56 -6.30
CA GLY A 267 -6.03 -13.59 -6.67
C GLY A 267 -6.53 -15.00 -7.00
N LEU A 268 -7.77 -15.08 -7.49
CA LEU A 268 -8.44 -16.28 -7.96
C LEU A 268 -8.09 -16.58 -9.43
N ASN A 269 -7.83 -15.54 -10.23
CA ASN A 269 -7.48 -15.67 -11.65
C ASN A 269 -6.13 -14.98 -11.93
N PRO A 270 -5.00 -15.60 -11.56
CA PRO A 270 -3.69 -14.99 -11.75
C PRO A 270 -3.28 -14.94 -13.22
N ILE A 271 -2.45 -13.94 -13.55
CA ILE A 271 -1.66 -13.87 -14.78
C ILE A 271 -0.24 -14.38 -14.52
N GLU A 272 0.42 -14.82 -15.57
CA GLU A 272 1.74 -15.45 -15.52
C GLU A 272 2.74 -14.63 -16.33
N ASP A 273 3.94 -14.42 -15.80
CA ASP A 273 5.02 -13.76 -16.53
C ASP A 273 5.81 -14.74 -17.42
N GLU A 274 6.83 -14.22 -18.12
CA GLU A 274 7.69 -15.02 -19.01
C GLU A 274 8.48 -16.13 -18.27
N GLN A 275 8.61 -16.04 -16.95
CA GLN A 275 9.34 -16.98 -16.10
C GLN A 275 8.43 -17.98 -15.37
N ASN A 276 7.13 -18.01 -15.70
CA ASN A 276 6.11 -18.85 -15.05
C ASN A 276 5.78 -18.45 -13.61
N LYS A 277 6.01 -17.18 -13.26
CA LYS A 277 5.63 -16.64 -11.96
C LYS A 277 4.23 -16.02 -12.04
N LEU A 278 3.43 -16.30 -11.03
CA LEU A 278 2.04 -15.85 -10.93
C LEU A 278 1.92 -14.48 -10.24
N TYR A 279 1.05 -13.65 -10.79
CA TYR A 279 0.73 -12.32 -10.31
C TYR A 279 -0.77 -12.09 -10.29
N PHE A 280 -1.21 -11.17 -9.42
CA PHE A 280 -2.58 -10.66 -9.47
C PHE A 280 -2.88 -10.00 -10.81
N ASP A 281 -4.00 -10.37 -11.40
CA ASP A 281 -4.51 -9.80 -12.64
C ASP A 281 -5.27 -8.50 -12.37
N PHE A 282 -4.66 -7.37 -12.70
CA PHE A 282 -5.30 -6.07 -12.61
C PHE A 282 -6.10 -5.70 -13.86
N SER A 283 -6.12 -6.52 -14.92
CA SER A 283 -6.86 -6.22 -16.16
C SER A 283 -8.37 -6.02 -15.93
N ILE A 284 -8.90 -6.54 -14.82
CA ILE A 284 -10.26 -6.29 -14.35
C ILE A 284 -10.53 -4.81 -14.00
N TYR A 285 -9.49 -4.04 -13.73
CA TYR A 285 -9.55 -2.62 -13.41
C TYR A 285 -9.57 -1.77 -14.69
N ASN A 286 -10.75 -1.71 -15.30
CA ASN A 286 -10.93 -1.27 -16.68
C ASN A 286 -10.55 0.19 -16.97
N SER A 287 -10.67 1.11 -16.00
CA SER A 287 -10.18 2.48 -16.12
C SER A 287 -10.33 3.27 -14.82
N TYR A 288 -9.28 3.98 -14.44
CA TYR A 288 -9.35 5.13 -13.55
C TYR A 288 -9.42 6.42 -14.39
N ASP A 289 -10.32 7.33 -14.02
CA ASP A 289 -10.47 8.65 -14.65
C ASP A 289 -10.45 9.73 -13.56
N ARG A 290 -9.39 10.54 -13.55
CA ARG A 290 -9.21 11.62 -12.55
C ARG A 290 -10.33 12.67 -12.61
N ASN A 291 -11.12 12.73 -13.68
CA ASN A 291 -12.29 13.63 -13.75
C ASN A 291 -13.33 13.37 -12.65
N MET A 292 -13.31 12.21 -11.98
CA MET A 292 -14.19 11.94 -10.83
C MET A 292 -14.01 12.93 -9.68
N TRP A 293 -12.83 13.56 -9.56
CA TRP A 293 -12.53 14.55 -8.53
C TRP A 293 -13.13 15.94 -8.79
N ARG A 294 -13.73 16.19 -9.96
CA ARG A 294 -14.32 17.51 -10.30
C ARG A 294 -15.46 17.92 -9.41
N ASN A 295 -16.24 16.94 -8.93
CA ASN A 295 -17.43 17.18 -8.12
C ASN A 295 -17.14 17.06 -6.62
N ILE A 296 -15.88 16.81 -6.25
CA ILE A 296 -15.47 16.70 -4.86
C ILE A 296 -14.88 18.04 -4.44
N GLU A 297 -15.50 18.69 -3.46
CA GLU A 297 -15.12 20.00 -2.98
C GLU A 297 -14.56 19.94 -1.55
N LEU A 298 -13.49 20.71 -1.30
CA LEU A 298 -12.87 20.93 -0.01
C LEU A 298 -13.16 22.35 0.45
N GLY A 299 -13.83 22.52 1.60
CA GLY A 299 -13.99 23.81 2.25
C GLY A 299 -12.87 24.08 3.23
N PHE A 300 -12.42 25.34 3.35
CA PHE A 300 -11.35 25.70 4.28
C PHE A 300 -11.64 26.96 5.07
N LEU A 301 -11.16 26.96 6.30
CA LEU A 301 -11.19 28.12 7.18
C LEU A 301 -9.99 29.01 6.85
N VAL A 302 -10.24 30.13 6.17
CA VAL A 302 -9.22 31.16 6.00
C VAL A 302 -9.18 32.01 7.27
N TRP A 303 -8.02 32.12 7.91
CA TRP A 303 -7.87 33.02 9.04
C TRP A 303 -8.00 34.48 8.58
N ASN A 304 -9.13 35.12 8.89
CA ASN A 304 -9.42 36.50 8.52
C ASN A 304 -9.16 37.52 9.66
N GLY A 305 -8.42 37.13 10.70
CA GLY A 305 -8.23 37.93 11.91
C GLY A 305 -9.37 37.81 12.94
N SER A 306 -10.36 36.95 12.69
CA SER A 306 -11.42 36.54 13.61
C SER A 306 -11.53 35.02 13.61
N TYR A 307 -11.92 34.42 14.75
CA TYR A 307 -12.28 33.01 14.83
C TYR A 307 -13.63 32.77 14.17
N ASN A 308 -13.71 32.95 12.85
CA ASN A 308 -14.88 32.52 12.09
C ASN A 308 -14.85 30.99 11.97
N THR A 309 -15.97 30.35 12.27
CA THR A 309 -16.13 28.88 12.25
C THR A 309 -16.76 28.37 10.95
N GLU A 310 -17.10 29.26 10.02
CA GLU A 310 -17.68 28.91 8.72
C GLU A 310 -16.57 28.84 7.66
N PRO A 311 -16.56 27.83 6.77
CA PRO A 311 -15.62 27.77 5.65
C PRO A 311 -15.72 29.06 4.83
N ILE A 312 -14.59 29.71 4.62
CA ILE A 312 -14.54 31.01 3.94
C ILE A 312 -14.42 30.81 2.42
N GLU A 313 -13.87 29.67 1.99
CA GLU A 313 -13.62 29.34 0.59
C GLU A 313 -13.79 27.83 0.36
N VAL A 314 -14.14 27.45 -0.87
CA VAL A 314 -14.40 26.09 -1.33
C VAL A 314 -13.66 25.88 -2.65
N LEU A 315 -12.92 24.78 -2.77
CA LEU A 315 -12.18 24.41 -3.98
C LEU A 315 -12.45 22.97 -4.35
N SER A 316 -12.59 22.68 -5.66
CA SER A 316 -12.66 21.28 -6.10
C SER A 316 -11.28 20.60 -5.93
N VAL A 317 -11.28 19.30 -5.61
CA VAL A 317 -10.06 18.49 -5.57
C VAL A 317 -9.36 18.50 -6.93
N TRP A 318 -10.15 18.51 -8.01
CA TRP A 318 -9.64 18.69 -9.37
C TRP A 318 -8.82 19.97 -9.55
N ASP A 319 -9.30 21.13 -9.07
CA ASP A 319 -8.59 22.40 -9.24
C ASP A 319 -7.25 22.42 -8.50
N ILE A 320 -7.17 21.71 -7.37
CA ILE A 320 -5.94 21.51 -6.61
C ILE A 320 -4.97 20.61 -7.40
N PHE A 321 -5.46 19.53 -8.03
CA PHE A 321 -4.66 18.65 -8.90
C PHE A 321 -4.13 19.36 -10.15
N GLU A 322 -4.87 20.27 -10.75
CA GLU A 322 -4.44 20.96 -11.97
C GLU A 322 -3.54 22.17 -11.69
N SER A 323 -3.30 22.52 -10.42
CA SER A 323 -2.66 23.79 -10.04
C SER A 323 -3.29 24.98 -10.77
N SER A 324 -4.59 24.92 -11.09
CA SER A 324 -5.32 25.96 -11.83
C SER A 324 -5.45 27.26 -11.02
N ILE A 325 -4.93 27.23 -9.79
CA ILE A 325 -5.00 28.26 -8.78
C ILE A 325 -3.59 28.84 -8.55
N THR A 326 -3.29 29.96 -9.22
CA THR A 326 -2.11 30.75 -8.89
C THR A 326 -2.46 31.79 -7.84
N GLY A 327 -2.01 31.59 -6.60
CA GLY A 327 -1.90 32.64 -5.59
C GLY A 327 -3.17 32.91 -4.78
N PHE A 328 -3.31 32.20 -3.67
CA PHE A 328 -4.10 32.68 -2.53
C PHE A 328 -3.15 33.07 -1.39
N GLY A 329 -3.17 34.35 -1.07
CA GLY A 329 -2.19 34.99 -0.20
C GLY A 329 -2.34 34.57 1.26
N TYR A 330 -1.40 33.77 1.75
CA TYR A 330 -0.38 34.13 2.75
C TYR A 330 0.69 33.03 2.69
N GLY A 331 1.77 33.27 1.94
CA GLY A 331 2.94 32.37 1.91
C GLY A 331 2.67 30.99 1.35
N THR A 332 2.51 30.90 0.02
CA THR A 332 2.64 29.67 -0.80
C THR A 332 2.04 28.40 -0.21
N GLN A 333 0.76 28.10 -0.49
CA GLN A 333 0.22 26.75 -0.74
C GLN A 333 -1.32 26.78 -0.99
N PRO A 334 -1.96 25.69 -1.51
CA PRO A 334 -1.36 24.38 -1.77
C PRO A 334 -1.64 23.81 -3.17
N ASN A 335 -0.57 23.52 -3.88
CA ASN A 335 -0.60 22.44 -4.87
C ASN A 335 -0.37 21.14 -4.11
N PHE A 336 -0.93 20.02 -4.57
CA PHE A 336 -0.48 18.72 -4.10
C PHE A 336 1.03 18.59 -4.31
N THR A 337 1.70 17.83 -3.45
CA THR A 337 3.07 17.38 -3.69
C THR A 337 3.01 16.51 -4.95
N TYR A 338 3.28 17.08 -6.12
CA TYR A 338 3.23 16.30 -7.37
C TYR A 338 4.19 15.12 -7.27
N HIS A 339 3.63 13.93 -7.30
CA HIS A 339 4.38 12.71 -7.40
C HIS A 339 4.48 12.34 -8.89
N SER A 340 5.68 12.46 -9.41
CA SER A 340 6.01 12.47 -10.84
C SER A 340 5.74 11.17 -11.59
N GLU A 341 5.37 10.09 -10.90
CA GLU A 341 5.28 8.76 -11.50
C GLU A 341 3.90 8.45 -12.13
N HIS A 342 2.87 9.23 -11.79
CA HIS A 342 1.50 8.93 -12.23
C HIS A 342 0.77 10.24 -12.56
N ASN A 343 0.94 10.72 -13.81
CA ASN A 343 0.27 11.93 -14.31
C ASN A 343 -0.75 11.64 -15.42
N TRP A 344 -1.28 10.42 -15.47
CA TRP A 344 -2.25 10.07 -16.51
C TRP A 344 -3.66 10.44 -16.08
N PHE A 345 -4.28 11.34 -16.86
CA PHE A 345 -5.70 11.66 -16.73
C PHE A 345 -6.61 10.43 -16.78
N LYS A 346 -6.18 9.41 -17.54
CA LYS A 346 -6.84 8.12 -17.69
C LYS A 346 -5.81 7.02 -17.76
N THR A 347 -6.00 6.00 -16.95
CA THR A 347 -5.09 4.87 -16.86
C THR A 347 -5.88 3.61 -16.51
N THR A 348 -5.37 2.44 -16.86
CA THR A 348 -6.06 1.15 -16.71
C THR A 348 -5.17 0.18 -15.96
N ASN A 349 -5.71 -1.00 -15.65
CA ASN A 349 -4.98 -2.10 -15.06
C ASN A 349 -4.31 -1.67 -13.74
N ILE A 350 -3.09 -2.14 -13.49
CA ILE A 350 -2.37 -1.81 -12.25
C ILE A 350 -1.96 -0.35 -12.19
N GLY A 351 -1.67 0.28 -13.34
CA GLY A 351 -1.35 1.70 -13.40
C GLY A 351 -2.53 2.54 -12.93
N GLY A 352 -3.76 2.15 -13.30
CA GLY A 352 -4.98 2.83 -12.88
C GLY A 352 -5.25 2.65 -11.40
N PHE A 353 -5.02 1.43 -10.90
CA PHE A 353 -5.17 1.10 -9.49
C PHE A 353 -4.17 1.89 -8.62
N ALA A 354 -2.89 1.89 -9.00
CA ALA A 354 -1.83 2.61 -8.29
C ALA A 354 -2.07 4.12 -8.33
N GLN A 355 -2.45 4.66 -9.49
CA GLN A 355 -2.79 6.07 -9.64
C GLN A 355 -3.96 6.47 -8.74
N PHE A 356 -5.04 5.70 -8.69
CA PHE A 356 -6.19 6.02 -7.85
C PHE A 356 -5.82 5.98 -6.36
N ALA A 357 -5.04 4.98 -5.94
CA ALA A 357 -4.52 4.90 -4.58
C ALA A 357 -3.60 6.09 -4.23
N ASP A 358 -2.74 6.50 -5.18
CA ASP A 358 -1.86 7.66 -4.99
C ASP A 358 -2.65 8.98 -4.89
N ASP A 359 -3.63 9.18 -5.76
CA ASP A 359 -4.49 10.37 -5.74
C ASP A 359 -5.28 10.44 -4.42
N CYS A 360 -5.83 9.31 -3.94
CA CYS A 360 -6.44 9.24 -2.60
C CYS A 360 -5.44 9.59 -1.49
N ASN A 361 -4.18 9.17 -1.61
CA ASN A 361 -3.15 9.46 -0.62
C ASN A 361 -2.75 10.95 -0.64
N GLN A 362 -2.66 11.58 -1.80
CA GLN A 362 -2.41 13.02 -1.94
C GLN A 362 -3.55 13.84 -1.32
N VAL A 363 -4.80 13.46 -1.56
CA VAL A 363 -5.97 14.07 -0.88
C VAL A 363 -5.86 13.91 0.63
N LEU A 364 -5.46 12.74 1.11
CA LEU A 364 -5.25 12.49 2.54
C LEU A 364 -4.10 13.34 3.11
N GLU A 365 -2.99 13.47 2.39
CA GLU A 365 -1.87 14.35 2.75
C GLU A 365 -2.35 15.77 2.93
N TYR A 366 -3.04 16.31 1.92
CA TYR A 366 -3.53 17.68 1.90
C TYR A 366 -4.49 17.95 3.06
N VAL A 367 -5.45 17.06 3.28
CA VAL A 367 -6.47 17.21 4.31
C VAL A 367 -5.90 17.17 5.73
N HIS A 368 -4.88 16.34 5.93
CA HIS A 368 -4.28 16.16 7.26
C HIS A 368 -3.00 16.98 7.48
N GLY A 369 -2.44 17.54 6.42
CA GLY A 369 -1.24 18.37 6.43
C GLY A 369 -1.49 19.74 7.03
N ASP A 370 -2.68 20.30 6.80
CA ASP A 370 -3.13 21.58 7.37
C ASP A 370 -4.41 21.43 8.19
N SER A 371 -4.33 21.71 9.48
CA SER A 371 -5.37 21.46 10.48
C SER A 371 -6.62 22.37 10.42
N ASN A 372 -7.03 22.87 9.25
CA ASN A 372 -8.07 23.92 9.11
C ASN A 372 -9.16 23.65 8.03
N ILE A 373 -9.36 22.41 7.59
CA ILE A 373 -10.33 22.06 6.53
C ILE A 373 -11.71 21.69 7.12
N VAL A 374 -12.80 22.20 6.52
CA VAL A 374 -14.20 21.87 6.82
C VAL A 374 -14.87 21.34 5.56
N TRP A 375 -15.44 20.14 5.62
CA TRP A 375 -16.08 19.48 4.48
C TRP A 375 -17.44 20.10 4.14
N VAL A 376 -17.63 20.46 2.87
CA VAL A 376 -18.94 20.88 2.33
C VAL A 376 -19.47 19.72 1.48
N LYS A 377 -20.70 19.27 1.75
CA LYS A 377 -21.33 18.16 1.00
C LYS A 377 -21.60 18.58 -0.45
N GLU A 378 -21.58 17.60 -1.36
CA GLU A 378 -22.06 17.70 -2.75
C GLU A 378 -23.32 18.55 -2.82
N GLN A 379 -23.26 19.64 -3.57
CA GLN A 379 -24.46 20.39 -3.94
C GLN A 379 -25.24 19.52 -4.92
N ASN A 380 -26.33 18.92 -4.45
CA ASN A 380 -27.32 18.38 -5.36
C ASN A 380 -27.81 19.52 -6.24
N GLU A 381 -27.54 19.44 -7.55
CA GLU A 381 -28.13 20.34 -8.54
C GLU A 381 -29.66 20.19 -8.46
N GLU A 382 -30.34 21.26 -8.01
CA GLU A 382 -31.81 21.41 -8.12
C GLU A 382 -32.23 21.84 -9.53
#